data_AF-A0A847W7J5-F1
#
_entry.id   AF-A0A847W7J5-F1
#
_cell.length_a   1.000
_cell.length_b   1.000
_cell.length_c   1.000
_cell.angle_alpha   90.00
_cell.angle_beta   90.00
_cell.angle_gamma   90.00
#
_symmetry.space_group_name_H-M   'P 1'
#
loop_
_entity.id
_entity.type
_entity.pdbx_description
1 polymer ?
#
loop_
_entity_poly.entity_id
_entity_poly.type
_entity_poly.pdbx_seq_one_letter_code
_entity_poly.pdbx_strand_id
1 'polypeptide(L)'
;IPVGAKYITQDIASGLRISLEDAERLKLYLSGDEEIKLVPLPGESKTEFTKRKKKFDLLDPEKVGISSHDPISRKFVTDVVMEPRIKEIFALVLEELAKAGLLDENKLPAGIVVTGGGALTYNLVDVARYSTKMSVRLAKPSNILGLTDDIKQANFAVALGLLAYAKRQGNISATSTGDFPLNLKKILSSEFFLGATERAKSLFKKIFP
;
A
#
# COMPACT_ATOMS: atom_id res chain seq x y z
N ILE A 1 3.05 17.90 3.19
CA ILE A 1 3.01 17.79 1.70
C ILE A 1 1.68 17.23 1.21
N PRO A 2 1.02 17.84 0.21
CA PRO A 2 -0.29 17.42 -0.30
C PRO A 2 -0.19 16.35 -1.40
N VAL A 3 0.76 15.42 -1.30
CA VAL A 3 1.01 14.34 -2.29
C VAL A 3 1.15 13.01 -1.56
N GLY A 4 0.68 11.92 -2.18
CA GLY A 4 0.75 10.58 -1.61
C GLY A 4 0.44 9.49 -2.64
N ALA A 5 0.26 8.25 -2.18
CA ALA A 5 0.11 7.09 -3.06
C ALA A 5 -1.12 7.13 -3.99
N LYS A 6 -2.10 8.01 -3.74
CA LYS A 6 -3.21 8.29 -4.67
C LYS A 6 -2.72 8.89 -6.00
N TYR A 7 -1.66 9.70 -5.97
CA TYR A 7 -1.09 10.29 -7.19
C TYR A 7 -0.39 9.23 -8.05
N ILE A 8 0.17 8.19 -7.45
CA ILE A 8 0.68 7.02 -8.18
C ILE A 8 -0.45 6.36 -8.99
N THR A 9 -1.62 6.19 -8.38
CA THR A 9 -2.82 5.66 -9.07
C THR A 9 -3.26 6.58 -10.21
N GLN A 10 -3.22 7.89 -10.00
CA GLN A 10 -3.58 8.86 -11.05
C GLN A 10 -2.62 8.82 -12.24
N ASP A 11 -1.33 8.64 -11.99
CA ASP A 11 -0.33 8.50 -13.05
C ASP A 11 -0.51 7.19 -13.81
N ILE A 12 -0.82 6.08 -13.13
CA ILE A 12 -1.16 4.80 -13.78
C ILE A 12 -2.38 4.95 -14.67
N ALA A 13 -3.46 5.54 -14.15
CA ALA A 13 -4.69 5.78 -14.90
C ALA A 13 -4.42 6.64 -16.15
N SER A 14 -3.63 7.71 -16.00
CA SER A 14 -3.28 8.61 -17.10
C SER A 14 -2.35 7.94 -18.12
N GLY A 15 -1.34 7.20 -17.65
CA GLY A 15 -0.33 6.55 -18.47
C GLY A 15 -0.87 5.37 -19.28
N LEU A 16 -1.84 4.63 -18.74
CA LEU A 16 -2.49 3.51 -19.43
C LEU A 16 -3.84 3.85 -20.04
N ARG A 17 -4.39 5.04 -19.77
CA ARG A 17 -5.73 5.47 -20.18
C ARG A 17 -6.84 4.53 -19.68
N ILE A 18 -6.73 4.12 -18.42
CA ILE A 18 -7.71 3.28 -17.73
C ILE A 18 -8.40 4.05 -16.61
N SER A 19 -9.48 3.49 -16.05
CA SER A 19 -10.17 4.11 -14.93
C SER A 19 -9.28 4.19 -13.68
N LEU A 20 -9.58 5.11 -12.76
CA LEU A 20 -8.88 5.18 -11.47
C LEU A 20 -9.03 3.91 -10.65
N GLU A 21 -10.16 3.21 -10.80
CA GLU A 21 -10.42 1.95 -10.10
C GLU A 21 -9.53 0.83 -10.65
N ASP A 22 -9.44 0.71 -11.98
CA ASP A 22 -8.58 -0.28 -12.64
C ASP A 22 -7.10 0.00 -12.37
N ALA A 23 -6.70 1.28 -12.36
CA ALA A 23 -5.36 1.69 -11.97
C ALA A 23 -5.01 1.30 -10.54
N GLU A 24 -5.97 1.43 -9.59
CA GLU A 24 -5.75 1.01 -8.21
C GLU A 24 -5.61 -0.51 -8.11
N ARG A 25 -6.48 -1.27 -8.80
CA ARG A 25 -6.39 -2.74 -8.86
C ARG A 25 -5.04 -3.18 -9.40
N LEU A 26 -4.56 -2.56 -10.49
CA LEU A 26 -3.25 -2.85 -11.07
C LEU A 26 -2.11 -2.54 -10.10
N LYS A 27 -2.15 -1.38 -9.43
CA LYS A 27 -1.15 -1.00 -8.44
C LYS A 27 -1.08 -2.01 -7.28
N LEU A 28 -2.23 -2.45 -6.77
CA LEU A 28 -2.31 -3.44 -5.70
C LEU A 28 -1.84 -4.82 -6.16
N TYR A 29 -2.23 -5.25 -7.36
CA TYR A 29 -1.77 -6.49 -7.98
C TYR A 29 -0.24 -6.54 -8.08
N LEU A 30 0.37 -5.48 -8.63
CA LEU A 30 1.83 -5.36 -8.76
C LEU A 30 2.55 -5.37 -7.41
N SER A 31 1.91 -4.85 -6.36
CA SER A 31 2.48 -4.81 -5.01
C SER A 31 2.53 -6.18 -4.34
N GLY A 32 1.75 -7.16 -4.81
CA GLY A 32 1.87 -8.56 -4.38
C GLY A 32 3.05 -9.31 -5.00
N ASP A 33 3.66 -8.75 -6.06
CA ASP A 33 4.67 -9.42 -6.87
C ASP A 33 6.12 -9.05 -6.49
N GLU A 34 6.38 -8.46 -5.33
CA GLU A 34 7.72 -7.98 -4.91
C GLU A 34 8.82 -9.08 -4.96
N GLU A 35 8.46 -10.36 -5.00
CA GLU A 35 9.39 -11.49 -5.03
C GLU A 35 9.75 -12.03 -6.43
N ILE A 36 9.11 -11.58 -7.52
CA ILE A 36 9.29 -12.26 -8.81
C ILE A 36 10.49 -11.69 -9.60
N LYS A 37 11.70 -12.05 -9.18
CA LYS A 37 12.93 -11.84 -9.97
C LYS A 37 13.16 -13.03 -10.90
N LEU A 38 12.97 -12.82 -12.21
CA LEU A 38 13.33 -13.82 -13.21
C LEU A 38 14.85 -14.02 -13.27
N VAL A 39 15.30 -15.20 -12.87
CA VAL A 39 16.68 -15.67 -13.03
C VAL A 39 16.81 -16.63 -14.22
N PRO A 40 17.94 -16.66 -14.94
CA PRO A 40 18.20 -17.66 -15.97
C PRO A 40 18.14 -19.08 -15.41
N LEU A 41 17.54 -20.02 -16.16
CA LEU A 41 17.49 -21.42 -15.78
C LEU A 41 18.82 -22.13 -16.14
N PRO A 42 19.22 -23.17 -15.40
CA PRO A 42 20.40 -23.97 -15.78
C PRO A 42 20.27 -24.53 -17.20
N GLY A 43 21.23 -24.22 -18.06
CA GLY A 43 21.25 -24.65 -19.46
C GLY A 43 20.41 -23.80 -20.43
N GLU A 44 19.71 -22.76 -19.96
CA GLU A 44 18.94 -21.86 -20.82
C GLU A 44 19.86 -20.95 -21.65
N SER A 45 19.60 -20.88 -22.95
CA SER A 45 20.33 -19.97 -23.84
C SER A 45 19.96 -18.51 -23.55
N LYS A 46 20.87 -17.58 -23.85
CA LYS A 46 20.61 -16.12 -23.76
C LYS A 46 19.36 -15.70 -24.55
N THR A 47 19.12 -16.35 -25.69
CA THR A 47 17.96 -16.06 -26.55
C THR A 47 16.65 -16.54 -25.93
N GLU A 48 16.65 -17.72 -25.31
CA GLU A 48 15.51 -18.29 -24.60
C GLU A 48 15.15 -17.46 -23.37
N PHE A 49 16.16 -17.10 -22.56
CA PHE A 49 15.97 -16.22 -21.42
C PHE A 49 15.35 -14.88 -21.81
N THR A 50 15.81 -14.29 -22.92
CA THR A 50 15.26 -13.02 -23.42
C THR A 50 13.79 -13.16 -23.84
N LYS A 51 13.41 -14.26 -24.50
CA LYS A 51 12.01 -14.54 -24.86
C LYS A 51 11.15 -14.71 -23.62
N ARG A 52 11.60 -15.49 -22.63
CA ARG A 52 10.89 -15.70 -21.36
C ARG A 52 10.71 -14.40 -20.58
N LYS A 53 11.75 -13.56 -20.54
CA LYS A 53 11.70 -12.23 -19.92
C LYS A 53 10.67 -11.32 -20.57
N LYS A 54 10.62 -11.27 -21.91
CA LYS A 54 9.60 -10.51 -22.64
C LYS A 54 8.19 -11.00 -22.36
N LYS A 55 7.98 -12.33 -22.32
CA LYS A 55 6.67 -12.91 -21.99
C LYS A 55 6.23 -12.56 -20.57
N PHE A 56 7.16 -12.58 -19.62
CA PHE A 56 6.88 -12.24 -18.23
C PHE A 56 6.57 -10.75 -18.02
N ASP A 57 7.20 -9.88 -18.81
CA ASP A 57 6.91 -8.44 -18.76
C ASP A 57 5.48 -8.11 -19.22
N LEU A 58 4.82 -8.98 -19.99
CA LEU A 58 3.45 -8.76 -20.44
C LEU A 58 2.46 -9.32 -19.41
N LEU A 59 1.73 -8.41 -18.76
CA LEU A 59 0.57 -8.71 -17.94
C LEU A 59 -0.68 -8.87 -18.79
N ASP A 60 -1.44 -9.89 -18.45
CA ASP A 60 -2.79 -10.10 -18.93
C ASP A 60 -3.76 -9.29 -18.06
N PRO A 61 -4.46 -8.27 -18.59
CA PRO A 61 -5.34 -7.40 -17.82
C PRO A 61 -6.49 -8.15 -17.13
N GLU A 62 -6.96 -9.26 -17.71
CA GLU A 62 -8.03 -10.06 -17.12
C GLU A 62 -7.63 -10.65 -15.76
N LYS A 63 -6.36 -11.00 -15.58
CA LYS A 63 -5.83 -11.49 -14.29
C LYS A 63 -5.86 -10.44 -13.17
N VAL A 64 -5.90 -9.17 -13.56
CA VAL A 64 -5.97 -8.02 -12.66
C VAL A 64 -7.42 -7.55 -12.47
N GLY A 65 -8.38 -8.15 -13.17
CA GLY A 65 -9.77 -7.72 -13.17
C GLY A 65 -10.00 -6.44 -13.98
N ILE A 66 -9.20 -6.21 -15.03
CA ILE A 66 -9.34 -5.12 -15.98
C ILE A 66 -9.88 -5.70 -17.28
N SER A 67 -11.08 -5.28 -17.67
CA SER A 67 -11.73 -5.81 -18.89
C SER A 67 -11.30 -5.05 -20.14
N SER A 68 -11.21 -5.75 -21.26
CA SER A 68 -11.07 -5.16 -22.61
C SER A 68 -9.88 -4.22 -22.78
N HIS A 69 -8.71 -4.61 -22.27
CA HIS A 69 -7.46 -3.87 -22.44
C HIS A 69 -6.39 -4.76 -23.09
N ASP A 70 -5.48 -4.17 -23.85
CA ASP A 70 -4.33 -4.88 -24.41
C ASP A 70 -3.36 -5.32 -23.30
N PRO A 71 -2.50 -6.34 -23.54
CA PRO A 71 -1.48 -6.72 -22.57
C PRO A 71 -0.63 -5.54 -22.09
N ILE A 72 -0.45 -5.43 -20.78
CA ILE A 72 0.22 -4.30 -20.12
C ILE A 72 1.67 -4.66 -19.83
N SER A 73 2.64 -3.83 -20.21
CA SER A 73 4.03 -4.03 -19.80
C SER A 73 4.22 -3.69 -18.32
N ARG A 74 4.67 -4.66 -17.52
CA ARG A 74 5.02 -4.49 -16.10
C ARG A 74 6.05 -3.39 -15.95
N LYS A 75 7.15 -3.48 -16.71
CA LYS A 75 8.26 -2.55 -16.66
C LYS A 75 7.83 -1.13 -17.02
N PHE A 76 6.92 -0.97 -17.98
CA PHE A 76 6.37 0.35 -18.28
C PHE A 76 5.66 0.93 -17.05
N VAL A 77 4.75 0.18 -16.43
CA VAL A 77 4.01 0.67 -15.26
C VAL A 77 4.94 0.92 -14.07
N THR A 78 5.86 0.01 -13.77
CA THR A 78 6.74 0.14 -12.59
C THR A 78 7.80 1.23 -12.78
N ASP A 79 8.56 1.20 -13.88
CA ASP A 79 9.77 1.99 -14.02
C ASP A 79 9.49 3.34 -14.70
N VAL A 80 8.52 3.39 -15.62
CA VAL A 80 8.21 4.60 -16.39
C VAL A 80 7.10 5.41 -15.72
N VAL A 81 6.13 4.75 -15.06
CA VAL A 81 4.98 5.45 -14.45
C VAL A 81 5.11 5.58 -12.94
N MET A 82 5.30 4.49 -12.20
CA MET A 82 5.30 4.52 -10.72
C MET A 82 6.57 5.13 -10.12
N GLU A 83 7.75 4.72 -10.61
CA GLU A 83 9.04 5.13 -10.04
C GLU A 83 9.25 6.66 -10.02
N PRO A 84 8.95 7.43 -11.10
CA PRO A 84 9.08 8.88 -11.08
C PRO A 84 8.23 9.55 -9.98
N ARG A 85 6.99 9.09 -9.78
CA ARG A 85 6.12 9.64 -8.73
C ARG A 85 6.62 9.32 -7.34
N ILE A 86 7.17 8.12 -7.12
CA ILE A 86 7.79 7.77 -5.84
C ILE A 86 8.99 8.70 -5.59
N LYS A 87 9.86 8.92 -6.58
CA LYS A 87 10.99 9.85 -6.47
C LYS A 87 10.53 11.27 -6.13
N GLU A 88 9.47 11.76 -6.79
CA GLU A 88 8.90 13.08 -6.52
C GLU A 88 8.37 13.20 -5.08
N ILE A 89 7.62 12.20 -4.60
CA ILE A 89 7.12 12.17 -3.21
C ILE A 89 8.28 12.30 -2.23
N PHE A 90 9.34 11.51 -2.41
CA PHE A 90 10.50 11.55 -1.51
C PHE A 90 11.34 12.83 -1.67
N ALA A 91 11.40 13.42 -2.87
CA ALA A 91 12.03 14.73 -3.06
C ALA A 91 11.31 15.82 -2.25
N LEU A 92 9.97 15.83 -2.27
CA LEU A 92 9.16 16.74 -1.46
C LEU A 92 9.35 16.49 0.04
N VAL A 93 9.47 15.23 0.47
CA VAL A 93 9.79 14.90 1.87
C VAL A 93 11.16 15.46 2.27
N LEU A 94 12.18 15.28 1.43
CA LEU A 94 13.52 15.81 1.70
C LEU A 94 13.52 17.34 1.76
N GLU A 95 12.75 18.01 0.90
CA GLU A 95 12.61 19.47 0.93
C GLU A 95 12.06 19.95 2.29
N GLU A 96 11.05 19.28 2.83
CA GLU A 96 10.50 19.60 4.14
C GLU A 96 11.48 19.30 5.29
N LEU A 97 12.23 18.19 5.20
CA LEU A 97 13.28 17.88 6.17
C LEU A 97 14.44 18.89 6.13
N ALA A 98 14.78 19.40 4.94
CA ALA A 98 15.78 20.44 4.76
C ALA A 98 15.32 21.76 5.40
N LYS A 99 14.07 22.17 5.14
CA LYS A 99 13.46 23.37 5.77
C LYS A 99 13.44 23.27 7.30
N ALA A 100 13.31 22.06 7.84
CA ALA A 100 13.35 21.80 9.28
C ALA A 100 14.78 21.73 9.87
N GLY A 101 15.84 21.87 9.06
CA GLY A 101 17.24 21.79 9.50
C GLY A 101 17.65 20.40 10.00
N LEU A 102 16.97 19.34 9.51
CA LEU A 102 17.16 17.95 9.93
C LEU A 102 18.11 17.16 9.01
N LEU A 103 18.40 17.66 7.81
CA LEU A 103 19.31 16.99 6.88
C LEU A 103 20.79 17.27 7.17
N ASP A 104 21.09 18.32 7.92
CA ASP A 104 22.45 18.70 8.28
C ASP A 104 23.00 17.84 9.43
N GLU A 105 24.33 17.81 9.56
CA GLU A 105 25.04 17.32 10.75
C GLU A 105 24.70 15.88 11.19
N ASN A 106 24.30 15.03 10.25
CA ASN A 106 23.98 13.62 10.52
C ASN A 106 22.88 13.43 11.58
N LYS A 107 21.92 14.36 11.68
CA LYS A 107 20.81 14.34 12.65
C LYS A 107 19.80 13.19 12.47
N LEU A 108 19.84 12.49 11.34
CA LEU A 108 18.94 11.37 11.03
C LEU A 108 19.70 10.03 10.84
N PRO A 109 20.46 9.55 11.84
CA PRO A 109 21.31 8.36 11.72
C PRO A 109 20.49 7.07 11.50
N ALA A 110 19.23 7.06 11.98
CA ALA A 110 18.33 5.92 11.83
C ALA A 110 17.62 5.85 10.47
N GLY A 111 17.82 6.85 9.60
CA GLY A 111 17.20 6.93 8.28
C GLY A 111 15.69 7.20 8.31
N ILE A 112 15.00 6.74 7.28
CA ILE A 112 13.57 6.94 7.04
C ILE A 112 12.81 5.65 7.33
N VAL A 113 11.69 5.79 8.04
CA VAL A 113 10.73 4.71 8.29
C VAL A 113 9.45 5.03 7.55
N VAL A 114 9.04 4.15 6.64
CA VAL A 114 7.81 4.32 5.85
C VAL A 114 6.72 3.40 6.40
N THR A 115 5.50 3.90 6.51
CA THR A 115 4.34 3.16 7.02
C THR A 115 3.05 3.62 6.30
N GLY A 116 1.91 3.02 6.63
CA GLY A 116 0.63 3.25 5.95
C GLY A 116 0.45 2.38 4.69
N GLY A 117 -0.74 2.45 4.08
CA GLY A 117 -1.07 1.64 2.90
C GLY A 117 -0.22 1.98 1.67
N GLY A 118 0.15 3.24 1.50
CA GLY A 118 1.03 3.68 0.42
C GLY A 118 2.42 3.07 0.48
N ALA A 119 2.92 2.75 1.68
CA ALA A 119 4.24 2.14 1.88
C ALA A 119 4.35 0.71 1.31
N LEU A 120 3.21 0.06 1.03
CA LEU A 120 3.14 -1.26 0.42
C LEU A 120 3.22 -1.19 -1.11
N THR A 121 3.38 -0.01 -1.71
CA THR A 121 3.51 0.13 -3.17
C THR A 121 4.79 -0.58 -3.63
N TYR A 122 4.67 -1.39 -4.68
CA TYR A 122 5.78 -2.11 -5.30
C TYR A 122 7.08 -1.28 -5.37
N ASN A 123 8.15 -1.83 -4.80
CA ASN A 123 9.52 -1.29 -4.89
C ASN A 123 9.71 0.10 -4.26
N LEU A 124 8.73 0.60 -3.49
CA LEU A 124 8.78 1.95 -2.93
C LEU A 124 9.98 2.15 -2.00
N VAL A 125 10.29 1.16 -1.16
CA VAL A 125 11.40 1.24 -0.20
C VAL A 125 12.75 1.36 -0.92
N ASP A 126 12.95 0.59 -1.99
CA ASP A 126 14.21 0.59 -2.74
C ASP A 126 14.36 1.87 -3.56
N VAL A 127 13.29 2.33 -4.23
CA VAL A 127 13.29 3.61 -4.94
C VAL A 127 13.57 4.76 -3.97
N ALA A 128 12.92 4.76 -2.80
CA ALA A 128 13.14 5.76 -1.75
C ALA A 128 14.58 5.73 -1.23
N ARG A 129 15.16 4.55 -1.00
CA ARG A 129 16.54 4.39 -0.56
C ARG A 129 17.51 4.99 -1.57
N TYR A 130 17.30 4.71 -2.86
CA TYR A 130 18.15 5.23 -3.92
C TYR A 130 18.00 6.74 -4.11
N SER A 131 16.77 7.26 -4.05
CA SER A 131 16.50 8.69 -4.24
C SER A 131 16.99 9.54 -3.07
N THR A 132 16.83 9.05 -1.85
CA THR A 132 17.19 9.80 -0.62
C THR A 132 18.64 9.61 -0.19
N LYS A 133 19.32 8.55 -0.67
CA LYS A 133 20.65 8.13 -0.20
C LYS A 133 20.69 7.87 1.31
N MET A 134 19.55 7.53 1.90
CA MET A 134 19.40 7.22 3.32
C MET A 134 18.96 5.77 3.49
N SER A 135 19.17 5.20 4.69
CA SER A 135 18.55 3.92 5.04
C SER A 135 17.02 4.08 5.06
N VAL A 136 16.30 3.28 4.28
CA VAL A 136 14.83 3.27 4.27
C VAL A 136 14.33 1.87 4.60
N ARG A 137 13.35 1.79 5.50
CA ARG A 137 12.68 0.54 5.88
C ARG A 137 11.16 0.69 5.97
N LEU A 138 10.45 -0.38 5.64
CA LEU A 138 9.01 -0.51 5.87
C LEU A 138 8.76 -0.86 7.35
N ALA A 139 7.93 -0.10 8.04
CA ALA A 139 7.45 -0.41 9.37
C ALA A 139 6.07 -1.06 9.33
N LYS A 140 5.98 -2.23 9.97
CA LYS A 140 4.74 -2.94 10.26
C LYS A 140 4.48 -2.91 11.77
N PRO A 141 3.22 -2.81 12.22
CA PRO A 141 2.89 -2.87 13.63
C PRO A 141 3.37 -4.17 14.28
N SER A 142 3.94 -4.08 15.48
CA SER A 142 4.45 -5.22 16.25
C SER A 142 3.86 -5.24 17.66
N ASN A 143 4.08 -6.34 18.40
CA ASN A 143 3.65 -6.53 19.80
C ASN A 143 2.11 -6.53 20.00
N ILE A 144 1.39 -7.15 19.08
CA ILE A 144 -0.07 -7.32 19.15
C ILE A 144 -0.34 -8.79 19.53
N LEU A 145 -1.07 -8.99 20.63
CA LEU A 145 -1.53 -10.31 21.08
C LEU A 145 -2.94 -10.56 20.52
N GLY A 146 -3.15 -11.72 19.91
CA GLY A 146 -4.43 -12.12 19.30
C GLY A 146 -4.29 -12.55 17.84
N LEU A 147 -5.39 -13.08 17.28
CA LEU A 147 -5.45 -13.57 15.90
C LEU A 147 -5.77 -12.41 14.94
N THR A 148 -4.81 -12.06 14.08
CA THR A 148 -5.01 -11.77 12.64
C THR A 148 -3.70 -11.21 12.07
N ASP A 149 -3.09 -11.92 11.13
CA ASP A 149 -1.96 -11.39 10.36
C ASP A 149 -2.37 -10.21 9.46
N ASP A 150 -3.66 -10.05 9.25
CA ASP A 150 -4.29 -8.93 8.53
C ASP A 150 -4.01 -7.58 9.21
N ILE A 151 -4.06 -7.51 10.55
CA ILE A 151 -3.84 -6.24 11.28
C ILE A 151 -2.36 -5.92 11.47
N LYS A 152 -1.46 -6.85 11.16
CA LYS A 152 0.00 -6.63 11.21
C LYS A 152 0.54 -5.98 9.94
N GLN A 153 -0.31 -5.42 9.10
CA GLN A 153 0.09 -4.73 7.87
C GLN A 153 0.31 -3.23 8.12
N ALA A 154 1.15 -2.60 7.28
CA ALA A 154 1.54 -1.20 7.43
C ALA A 154 0.36 -0.21 7.36
N ASN A 155 -0.72 -0.57 6.66
CA ASN A 155 -1.97 0.20 6.60
C ASN A 155 -2.69 0.32 7.96
N PHE A 156 -2.46 -0.60 8.91
CA PHE A 156 -3.05 -0.54 10.26
C PHE A 156 -2.22 0.22 11.29
N ALA A 157 -1.05 0.75 10.91
CA ALA A 157 -0.14 1.41 11.83
C ALA A 157 -0.75 2.60 12.57
N VAL A 158 -1.60 3.39 11.91
CA VAL A 158 -2.28 4.52 12.55
C VAL A 158 -3.28 4.05 13.60
N ALA A 159 -4.16 3.11 13.24
CA ALA A 159 -5.18 2.60 14.16
C ALA A 159 -4.56 1.97 15.42
N LEU A 160 -3.53 1.14 15.23
CA LEU A 160 -2.84 0.48 16.34
C LEU A 160 -1.97 1.46 17.15
N GLY A 161 -1.35 2.44 16.49
CA GLY A 161 -0.62 3.52 17.15
C GLY A 161 -1.51 4.36 18.06
N LEU A 162 -2.74 4.67 17.62
CA LEU A 162 -3.73 5.39 18.42
C LEU A 162 -4.17 4.57 19.65
N LEU A 163 -4.40 3.26 19.49
CA LEU A 163 -4.74 2.38 20.61
C LEU A 163 -3.59 2.28 21.63
N ALA A 164 -2.36 2.12 21.15
CA ALA A 164 -1.18 2.09 22.00
C ALA A 164 -0.98 3.43 22.75
N TYR A 165 -1.22 4.55 22.06
CA TYR A 165 -1.18 5.89 22.65
C TYR A 165 -2.23 6.06 23.75
N ALA A 166 -3.48 5.68 23.49
CA ALA A 166 -4.56 5.76 24.47
C ALA A 166 -4.32 4.87 25.70
N LYS A 167 -3.78 3.67 25.51
CA LYS A 167 -3.34 2.77 26.60
C LYS A 167 -2.26 3.43 27.46
N ARG A 168 -1.26 4.08 26.83
CA ARG A 168 -0.17 4.77 27.54
C ARG A 168 -0.67 5.98 28.35
N GLN A 169 -1.69 6.68 27.87
CA GLN A 169 -2.30 7.81 28.57
C GLN A 169 -3.20 7.40 29.75
N GLY A 170 -3.39 6.09 30.01
CA GLY A 170 -4.27 5.62 31.09
C GLY A 170 -5.76 5.73 30.78
N ASN A 171 -6.13 6.14 29.56
CA ASN A 171 -7.53 6.24 29.12
C ASN A 171 -8.18 4.87 28.84
N ILE A 172 -7.40 3.79 28.91
CA ILE A 172 -7.85 2.42 28.68
C ILE A 172 -7.35 1.57 29.85
N SER A 173 -8.25 1.20 30.75
CA SER A 173 -8.00 0.12 31.70
C SER A 173 -8.08 -1.20 30.95
N ALA A 174 -7.10 -2.10 31.14
CA ALA A 174 -7.16 -3.42 30.54
C ALA A 174 -8.34 -4.18 31.15
N THR A 175 -9.41 -4.39 30.37
CA THR A 175 -10.48 -5.25 30.82
C THR A 175 -10.00 -6.69 30.75
N SER A 176 -10.12 -7.42 31.87
CA SER A 176 -9.80 -8.84 31.90
C SER A 176 -10.61 -9.58 30.84
N THR A 177 -10.00 -10.60 30.22
CA THR A 177 -10.47 -11.39 29.07
C THR A 177 -11.86 -12.04 29.21
N GLY A 178 -12.55 -11.87 30.34
CA GLY A 178 -13.92 -12.34 30.59
C GLY A 178 -15.01 -11.27 30.53
N ASP A 179 -14.68 -9.98 30.59
CA ASP A 179 -15.64 -8.89 30.49
C ASP A 179 -15.35 -8.10 29.23
N PHE A 180 -16.09 -8.36 28.16
CA PHE A 180 -16.28 -7.36 27.09
C PHE A 180 -17.57 -6.60 27.42
N PRO A 181 -17.53 -5.45 28.12
CA PRO A 181 -18.73 -4.65 28.37
C PRO A 181 -18.93 -3.69 27.19
N LEU A 182 -18.66 -4.14 25.98
CA LEU A 182 -19.05 -3.42 24.78
C LEU A 182 -20.42 -3.95 24.40
N ASN A 183 -21.45 -3.25 24.87
CA ASN A 183 -22.78 -3.35 24.29
C ASN A 183 -22.71 -2.75 22.88
N LEU A 184 -22.12 -3.53 21.95
CA LEU A 184 -21.88 -3.18 20.56
C LEU A 184 -23.19 -2.77 19.89
N LYS A 185 -24.32 -3.34 20.33
CA LYS A 185 -25.66 -2.93 19.89
C LYS A 185 -25.88 -1.43 20.13
N LYS A 186 -25.55 -0.87 21.31
CA LYS A 186 -25.78 0.55 21.63
C LYS A 186 -24.91 1.52 20.80
N ILE A 187 -23.68 1.13 20.49
CA ILE A 187 -22.75 1.92 19.66
C ILE A 187 -23.12 1.81 18.18
N LEU A 188 -23.63 0.65 17.75
CA LEU A 188 -24.07 0.42 16.38
C LEU A 188 -25.49 0.96 16.11
N SER A 189 -26.35 1.14 17.11
CA SER A 189 -27.81 1.21 16.86
C SER A 189 -28.49 2.57 16.75
N SER A 190 -27.88 3.74 16.95
CA SER A 190 -28.74 4.95 17.03
C SER A 190 -28.81 5.88 15.82
N GLU A 191 -27.91 5.83 14.82
CA GLU A 191 -28.06 6.72 13.64
C GLU A 191 -27.27 6.26 12.41
N PHE A 192 -26.15 5.57 12.59
CA PHE A 192 -25.26 5.19 11.48
C PHE A 192 -25.74 3.94 10.71
N PHE A 193 -26.33 2.94 11.38
CA PHE A 193 -26.74 1.68 10.74
C PHE A 193 -28.11 1.72 10.06
N LEU A 194 -29.01 2.65 10.42
CA LEU A 194 -30.32 2.75 9.74
C LEU A 194 -30.16 3.13 8.26
N GLY A 195 -29.29 4.11 7.96
CA GLY A 195 -28.94 4.44 6.58
C GLY A 195 -28.09 3.37 5.87
N ALA A 196 -27.25 2.64 6.61
CA ALA A 196 -26.40 1.59 6.04
C ALA A 196 -27.16 0.30 5.73
N THR A 197 -28.17 -0.05 6.54
CA THR A 197 -28.99 -1.25 6.33
C THR A 197 -29.95 -1.09 5.16
N GLU A 198 -30.50 0.10 4.91
CA GLU A 198 -31.29 0.35 3.68
C GLU A 198 -30.43 0.30 2.41
N ARG A 199 -29.20 0.82 2.46
CA ARG A 199 -28.23 0.71 1.36
C ARG A 199 -27.76 -0.72 1.14
N ALA A 200 -27.52 -1.48 2.21
CA ALA A 200 -27.16 -2.89 2.11
C ALA A 200 -28.31 -3.74 1.53
N LYS A 201 -29.56 -3.48 1.95
CA LYS A 201 -30.74 -4.22 1.45
C LYS A 201 -31.02 -3.93 -0.04
N SER A 202 -30.80 -2.70 -0.49
CA SER A 202 -30.97 -2.33 -1.91
C SER A 202 -29.84 -2.85 -2.80
N LEU A 203 -28.62 -3.00 -2.27
CA LEU A 203 -27.52 -3.68 -2.97
C LEU A 203 -27.72 -5.19 -3.02
N PHE A 204 -28.19 -5.82 -1.94
CA PHE A 204 -28.46 -7.26 -1.92
C PHE A 204 -29.56 -7.66 -2.92
N LYS A 205 -30.62 -6.84 -3.03
CA LYS A 205 -31.73 -7.06 -3.98
C LYS A 205 -31.38 -6.74 -5.44
N LYS A 206 -30.26 -6.05 -5.70
CA LYS A 206 -29.74 -5.81 -7.06
C LYS A 206 -28.76 -6.88 -7.52
N ILE A 207 -28.12 -7.58 -6.59
CA ILE A 207 -27.09 -8.59 -6.87
C ILE A 207 -27.67 -10.00 -6.97
N PHE A 208 -28.83 -10.25 -6.36
CA PHE A 208 -29.59 -11.50 -6.52
C PHE A 208 -31.00 -11.20 -7.03
N PRO A 209 -31.43 -11.77 -8.19
CA PRO A 209 -32.84 -11.82 -8.55
C PRO A 209 -33.64 -12.71 -7.56
#